data_AF-A0A370KRI0-F1
#
_entry.id   AF-A0A370KRI0-F1
#
_cell.length_a   1.000
_cell.length_b   1.000
_cell.length_c   1.000
_cell.angle_alpha   90.00
_cell.angle_beta   90.00
_cell.angle_gamma   90.00
#
_symmetry.space_group_name_H-M   'P 1'
#
loop_
_entity.id
_entity.type
_entity.pdbx_description
1 polymer ?
#
loop_
_entity_poly.entity_id
_entity_poly.type
_entity_poly.pdbx_seq_one_letter_code
_entity_poly.pdbx_strand_id
1 'polypeptide(L)'
;MTFSASDLPDDVDALKAMIVAMSAEGAAARAEITRLEALKKDTDERIATLTAIVKVLERAQKGTRSERLRLGINDDQIDFAFEEVETGLAAIDSELDQSRKDKPKREARPRKGFAAHFERIEEVIEPEIPEECQGLEKVLIGEDRSERLDVIPPKFRVIVTRRPKYAFRGRDGVLQALAPGHIIEAGIPSERLL
;
A
#
# COMPACT_ATOMS: atom_id res chain seq x y z
N MET A 1 -7.13 8.62 28.15
CA MET A 1 -6.75 9.54 29.24
C MET A 1 -5.41 9.08 29.76
N THR A 2 -4.39 9.91 29.69
CA THR A 2 -3.06 9.58 30.22
C THR A 2 -2.96 10.14 31.63
N PHE A 3 -3.03 9.28 32.64
CA PHE A 3 -2.74 9.66 34.02
C PHE A 3 -1.24 9.88 34.17
N SER A 4 -0.84 10.96 34.83
CA SER A 4 0.56 11.26 35.11
C SER A 4 0.92 10.78 36.52
N ALA A 5 2.21 10.54 36.79
CA ALA A 5 2.68 9.98 38.06
C ALA A 5 2.29 10.84 39.29
N SER A 6 2.11 12.15 39.11
CA SER A 6 1.66 13.08 40.16
C SER A 6 0.17 13.00 40.49
N ASP A 7 -0.63 12.29 39.67
CA ASP A 7 -2.07 12.13 39.89
C ASP A 7 -2.41 10.86 40.69
N LEU A 8 -1.40 10.08 41.07
CA LEU A 8 -1.57 8.81 41.77
C LEU A 8 -1.54 9.03 43.30
N PRO A 9 -2.36 8.28 44.07
CA PRO A 9 -2.27 8.29 45.52
C PRO A 9 -0.90 7.79 46.00
N ASP A 10 -0.34 8.43 47.03
CA ASP A 10 0.91 7.98 47.69
C ASP A 10 0.70 6.80 48.65
N ASP A 11 -0.57 6.45 48.95
CA ASP A 11 -0.91 5.31 49.79
C ASP A 11 -0.85 3.99 49.01
N VAL A 12 -0.10 3.03 49.56
CA VAL A 12 0.18 1.73 48.91
C VAL A 12 -1.10 0.91 48.76
N ASP A 13 -2.04 0.99 49.71
CA ASP A 13 -3.28 0.22 49.64
C ASP A 13 -4.27 0.85 48.66
N ALA A 14 -4.32 2.18 48.55
CA ALA A 14 -5.03 2.89 47.48
C ALA A 14 -4.50 2.52 46.06
N LEU A 15 -3.17 2.42 45.89
CA LEU A 15 -2.56 2.00 44.63
C LEU A 15 -2.91 0.55 44.25
N LYS A 16 -2.85 -0.38 45.21
CA LYS A 16 -3.27 -1.78 44.98
C LYS A 16 -4.72 -1.87 44.56
N ALA A 17 -5.61 -1.10 45.19
CA ALA A 17 -7.03 -1.07 44.83
C ALA A 17 -7.25 -0.56 43.39
N MET A 18 -6.54 0.49 42.98
CA MET A 18 -6.59 0.99 41.59
C MET A 18 -6.06 -0.03 40.57
N ILE A 19 -4.96 -0.72 40.87
CA ILE A 19 -4.41 -1.76 39.97
C ILE A 19 -5.40 -2.92 39.81
N VAL A 20 -6.03 -3.35 40.90
CA VAL A 20 -7.06 -4.40 40.85
C VAL A 20 -8.25 -3.93 40.01
N ALA A 21 -8.74 -2.71 40.22
CA ALA A 21 -9.84 -2.13 39.43
C ALA A 21 -9.48 -2.04 37.94
N MET A 22 -8.31 -1.50 37.61
CA MET A 22 -7.82 -1.40 36.22
C MET A 22 -7.61 -2.77 35.58
N SER A 23 -7.16 -3.77 36.34
CA SER A 23 -7.02 -5.15 35.85
C SER A 23 -8.39 -5.79 35.56
N ALA A 24 -9.41 -5.50 36.38
CA ALA A 24 -10.77 -5.97 36.18
C ALA A 24 -11.42 -5.28 34.97
N GLU A 25 -11.27 -3.97 34.83
CA GLU A 25 -11.70 -3.21 33.65
C GLU A 25 -10.99 -3.71 32.38
N GLY A 26 -9.68 -3.95 32.46
CA GLY A 26 -8.90 -4.50 31.35
C GLY A 26 -9.35 -5.92 30.95
N ALA A 27 -9.71 -6.76 31.92
CA ALA A 27 -10.28 -8.08 31.65
C ALA A 27 -11.66 -7.98 31.00
N ALA A 28 -12.53 -7.08 31.46
CA ALA A 28 -13.85 -6.85 30.89
C ALA A 28 -13.76 -6.30 29.45
N ALA A 29 -12.87 -5.35 29.19
CA ALA A 29 -12.65 -4.81 27.85
C ALA A 29 -12.12 -5.88 26.88
N ARG A 30 -11.21 -6.75 27.33
CA ARG A 30 -10.71 -7.87 26.51
C ARG A 30 -11.82 -8.88 26.21
N ALA A 31 -12.68 -9.19 27.19
CA ALA A 31 -13.83 -10.07 26.98
C ALA A 31 -14.78 -9.50 25.92
N GLU A 32 -15.07 -8.20 25.97
CA GLU A 32 -15.92 -7.55 24.97
C GLU A 32 -15.27 -7.53 23.58
N ILE A 33 -13.96 -7.28 23.49
CA ILE A 33 -13.23 -7.39 22.21
C ILE A 33 -13.38 -8.79 21.62
N THR A 34 -13.14 -9.84 22.42
CA THR A 34 -13.27 -11.22 21.92
C THR A 34 -14.69 -11.56 21.47
N ARG A 35 -15.71 -11.02 22.15
CA ARG A 35 -17.12 -11.15 21.76
C ARG A 35 -17.40 -10.45 20.43
N LEU A 36 -16.95 -9.22 20.28
CA LEU A 36 -17.12 -8.43 19.05
C LEU A 36 -16.38 -9.07 17.87
N GLU A 37 -15.19 -9.61 18.09
CA GLU A 37 -14.43 -10.35 17.06
C GLU A 37 -15.17 -11.61 16.61
N ALA A 38 -15.74 -12.37 17.55
CA ALA A 38 -16.55 -13.54 17.23
C ALA A 38 -17.80 -13.19 16.42
N LEU A 39 -18.53 -12.14 16.83
CA LEU A 39 -19.69 -11.64 16.09
C LEU A 39 -19.32 -11.16 14.70
N LYS A 40 -18.23 -10.41 14.58
CA LYS A 40 -17.74 -9.92 13.28
C LYS A 40 -17.43 -11.08 12.34
N LYS A 41 -16.75 -12.11 12.85
CA LYS A 41 -16.44 -13.31 12.06
C LYS A 41 -17.70 -14.01 11.56
N ASP A 42 -18.69 -14.21 12.42
CA ASP A 42 -19.98 -14.81 12.05
C ASP A 42 -20.70 -13.97 10.98
N THR A 43 -20.71 -12.64 11.13
CA THR A 43 -21.28 -11.74 10.11
C THR A 43 -20.53 -11.80 8.78
N ASP A 44 -19.20 -11.88 8.80
CA ASP A 44 -18.38 -11.96 7.59
C ASP A 44 -18.62 -13.30 6.85
N GLU A 45 -18.75 -14.40 7.59
CA GLU A 45 -19.12 -15.72 7.04
C GLU A 45 -20.54 -15.69 6.43
N ARG A 46 -21.49 -15.04 7.11
CA ARG A 46 -22.86 -14.87 6.60
C ARG A 46 -22.88 -14.02 5.32
N ILE A 47 -22.11 -12.94 5.27
CA ILE A 47 -21.97 -12.10 4.07
C ILE A 47 -21.36 -12.91 2.93
N ALA A 48 -20.31 -13.67 3.17
CA ALA A 48 -19.67 -14.51 2.16
C ALA A 48 -20.65 -15.54 1.57
N THR A 49 -21.41 -16.23 2.43
CA THR A 49 -22.42 -17.21 1.99
C THR A 49 -23.54 -16.57 1.16
N LEU A 50 -24.10 -15.44 1.62
CA LEU A 50 -25.14 -14.72 0.89
C LEU A 50 -24.63 -14.20 -0.46
N THR A 51 -23.40 -13.65 -0.49
CA THR A 51 -22.77 -13.16 -1.73
C THR A 51 -22.57 -14.30 -2.74
N ALA A 52 -22.18 -15.49 -2.27
CA ALA A 52 -22.06 -16.66 -3.13
C ALA A 52 -23.41 -17.09 -3.71
N ILE A 53 -24.47 -17.08 -2.91
CA ILE A 53 -25.84 -17.40 -3.35
C ILE A 53 -26.30 -16.39 -4.41
N VAL A 54 -26.13 -15.09 -4.16
CA VAL A 54 -26.48 -14.02 -5.11
C VAL A 54 -25.79 -14.25 -6.45
N LYS A 55 -24.47 -14.52 -6.46
CA LYS A 55 -23.72 -14.81 -7.70
C LYS A 55 -24.22 -16.04 -8.45
N VAL A 56 -24.65 -17.08 -7.73
CA VAL A 56 -25.24 -18.28 -8.36
C VAL A 56 -26.59 -17.91 -9.01
N LEU A 57 -27.43 -17.14 -8.32
CA LEU A 57 -28.72 -16.70 -8.85
C LEU A 57 -28.56 -15.78 -10.06
N GLU A 58 -27.62 -14.84 -10.02
CA GLU A 58 -27.30 -13.97 -11.16
C GLU A 58 -26.87 -14.76 -12.39
N ARG A 59 -26.01 -15.78 -12.23
CA ARG A 59 -25.60 -16.66 -13.33
C ARG A 59 -26.76 -17.49 -13.86
N ALA A 60 -27.63 -17.99 -12.98
CA ALA A 60 -28.81 -18.74 -13.35
C ALA A 60 -29.86 -17.88 -14.07
N GLN A 61 -29.90 -16.58 -13.80
CA GLN A 61 -30.78 -15.63 -14.47
C GLN A 61 -30.19 -15.15 -15.82
N LYS A 62 -28.93 -14.71 -15.82
CA LYS A 62 -28.23 -14.10 -16.97
C LYS A 62 -27.53 -15.12 -17.88
N GLY A 63 -27.59 -16.40 -17.55
CA GLY A 63 -26.95 -17.51 -18.27
C GLY A 63 -27.57 -17.81 -19.65
N THR A 64 -26.96 -18.74 -20.37
CA THR A 64 -27.45 -19.17 -21.69
C THR A 64 -28.86 -19.76 -21.59
N ARG A 65 -29.63 -19.76 -22.69
CA ARG A 65 -31.05 -20.20 -22.68
C ARG A 65 -31.26 -21.62 -22.11
N SER A 66 -30.24 -22.48 -22.19
CA SER A 66 -30.19 -23.85 -21.63
C SER A 66 -29.87 -23.92 -20.14
N GLU A 67 -29.28 -22.87 -19.57
CA GLU A 67 -28.88 -22.76 -18.16
C GLU A 67 -29.83 -21.85 -17.37
N ARG A 68 -30.72 -21.13 -18.07
CA ARG A 68 -31.64 -20.17 -17.46
C ARG A 68 -32.71 -20.89 -16.64
N LEU A 69 -32.66 -20.73 -15.32
CA LEU A 69 -33.71 -21.17 -14.41
C LEU A 69 -34.90 -20.23 -14.57
N ARG A 70 -35.98 -20.71 -15.19
CA ARG A 70 -37.26 -20.00 -15.17
C ARG A 70 -37.90 -20.18 -13.81
N LEU A 71 -37.54 -19.31 -12.86
CA LEU A 71 -38.33 -19.11 -11.66
C LEU A 71 -39.72 -18.64 -12.12
N GLY A 72 -40.81 -19.13 -11.51
CA GLY A 72 -42.19 -18.75 -11.87
C GLY A 72 -42.55 -17.30 -11.52
N ILE A 73 -41.57 -16.41 -11.49
CA ILE A 73 -41.59 -15.01 -11.08
C ILE A 73 -41.25 -14.19 -12.34
N ASN A 74 -41.84 -13.00 -12.49
CA ASN A 74 -41.56 -12.13 -13.64
C ASN A 74 -40.08 -11.71 -13.64
N ASP A 75 -39.42 -11.78 -14.80
CA ASP A 75 -38.01 -11.40 -14.96
C ASP A 75 -37.74 -9.96 -14.48
N ASP A 76 -38.67 -9.02 -14.76
CA ASP A 76 -38.55 -7.61 -14.33
C ASP A 76 -38.53 -7.45 -12.80
N GLN A 77 -39.25 -8.32 -12.07
CA GLN A 77 -39.27 -8.28 -10.60
C GLN A 77 -37.95 -8.79 -10.01
N ILE A 78 -37.32 -9.76 -10.69
CA ILE A 78 -36.03 -10.29 -10.27
C ILE A 78 -34.93 -9.26 -10.54
N ASP A 79 -34.94 -8.62 -11.71
CA ASP A 79 -33.99 -7.56 -12.07
C ASP A 79 -34.08 -6.38 -11.08
N PHE A 80 -35.30 -5.92 -10.77
CA PHE A 80 -35.50 -4.86 -9.77
C PHE A 80 -34.94 -5.23 -8.39
N ALA A 81 -35.13 -6.47 -7.94
CA ALA A 81 -34.60 -6.92 -6.65
C ALA A 81 -33.05 -6.94 -6.61
N PHE A 82 -32.39 -7.28 -7.72
CA PHE A 82 -30.93 -7.20 -7.81
C PHE A 82 -30.42 -5.76 -7.82
N GLU A 83 -31.09 -4.85 -8.54
CA GLU A 83 -30.76 -3.43 -8.54
C GLU A 83 -30.87 -2.80 -7.14
N GLU A 84 -31.88 -3.19 -6.35
CA GLU A 84 -32.04 -2.74 -4.96
C GLU A 84 -30.87 -3.21 -4.08
N VAL A 85 -30.43 -4.46 -4.24
CA VAL A 85 -29.28 -5.02 -3.53
C VAL A 85 -27.99 -4.28 -3.93
N GLU A 86 -27.75 -4.06 -5.21
CA GLU A 86 -26.57 -3.32 -5.70
C GLU A 86 -26.56 -1.88 -5.16
N THR A 87 -27.71 -1.21 -5.17
CA THR A 87 -27.85 0.16 -4.65
C THR A 87 -27.57 0.22 -3.15
N GLY A 88 -28.08 -0.75 -2.38
CA GLY A 88 -27.83 -0.87 -0.95
C GLY A 88 -26.34 -1.09 -0.64
N LEU A 89 -25.66 -1.97 -1.38
CA LEU A 89 -24.23 -2.21 -1.23
C LEU A 89 -23.40 -0.95 -1.56
N ALA A 90 -23.74 -0.24 -2.65
CA ALA A 90 -23.07 1.00 -3.02
C ALA A 90 -23.21 2.10 -1.97
N ALA A 91 -24.37 2.19 -1.30
CA ALA A 91 -24.58 3.13 -0.20
C ALA A 91 -23.69 2.80 1.01
N ILE A 92 -23.58 1.53 1.37
CA ILE A 92 -22.72 1.05 2.47
C ILE A 92 -21.24 1.31 2.15
N ASP A 93 -20.78 1.00 0.93
CA ASP A 93 -19.41 1.26 0.49
C ASP A 93 -19.06 2.75 0.55
N SER A 94 -20.00 3.62 0.16
CA SER A 94 -19.84 5.07 0.25
C SER A 94 -19.69 5.54 1.70
N GLU A 95 -20.51 5.03 2.63
CA GLU A 95 -20.41 5.34 4.06
C GLU A 95 -19.07 4.87 4.66
N LEU A 96 -18.63 3.66 4.30
CA LEU A 96 -17.33 3.14 4.70
C LEU A 96 -16.18 3.97 4.14
N ASP A 97 -16.26 4.40 2.88
CA ASP A 97 -15.24 5.25 2.28
C ASP A 97 -15.20 6.65 2.88
N GLN A 98 -16.35 7.20 3.30
CA GLN A 98 -16.38 8.45 4.07
C GLN A 98 -15.67 8.29 5.42
N SER A 99 -15.91 7.17 6.14
CA SER A 99 -15.21 6.88 7.40
C SER A 99 -13.69 6.70 7.24
N ARG A 100 -13.22 6.27 6.06
CA ARG A 100 -11.78 6.09 5.76
C ARG A 100 -11.09 7.39 5.35
N LYS A 101 -11.83 8.37 4.82
CA LYS A 101 -11.30 9.64 4.30
C LYS A 101 -10.84 10.62 5.39
N ASP A 102 -11.10 10.34 6.66
CA ASP A 102 -10.59 11.14 7.79
C ASP A 102 -9.05 11.11 7.94
N LYS A 103 -8.34 10.29 7.16
CA LYS A 103 -6.88 10.39 7.00
C LYS A 103 -6.55 11.05 5.66
N PRO A 104 -6.10 12.32 5.62
CA PRO A 104 -5.66 12.93 4.36
C PRO A 104 -4.50 12.11 3.79
N LYS A 105 -4.66 11.63 2.56
CA LYS A 105 -3.59 10.99 1.79
C LYS A 105 -2.50 12.03 1.56
N ARG A 106 -1.47 12.02 2.41
CA ARG A 106 -0.35 12.96 2.35
C ARG A 106 0.29 12.84 0.97
N GLU A 107 0.25 13.91 0.20
CA GLU A 107 0.96 14.00 -1.08
C GLU A 107 2.43 13.64 -0.88
N ALA A 108 2.98 12.83 -1.78
CA ALA A 108 4.37 12.45 -1.75
C ALA A 108 5.22 13.71 -1.89
N ARG A 109 5.81 14.18 -0.77
CA ARG A 109 6.70 15.34 -0.82
C ARG A 109 7.92 14.99 -1.67
N PRO A 110 8.28 15.82 -2.67
CA PRO A 110 9.50 15.62 -3.42
C PRO A 110 10.68 15.63 -2.44
N ARG A 111 11.61 14.68 -2.60
CA ARG A 111 12.82 14.63 -1.77
C ARG A 111 13.61 15.92 -2.02
N LYS A 112 13.96 16.63 -0.94
CA LYS A 112 14.80 17.82 -1.03
C LYS A 112 16.18 17.38 -1.49
N GLY A 113 16.65 17.90 -2.62
CA GLY A 113 17.98 17.59 -3.15
C GLY A 113 19.10 18.03 -2.20
N PHE A 114 20.30 17.50 -2.39
CA PHE A 114 21.46 17.88 -1.58
C PHE A 114 21.88 19.33 -1.83
N ALA A 115 22.49 19.96 -0.83
CA ALA A 115 22.95 21.33 -0.92
C ALA A 115 23.95 21.52 -2.07
N ALA A 116 23.93 22.70 -2.71
CA ALA A 116 24.74 22.98 -3.89
C ALA A 116 26.25 22.94 -3.62
N HIS A 117 26.69 23.19 -2.38
CA HIS A 117 28.09 23.28 -1.98
C HIS A 117 28.79 21.92 -1.85
N PHE A 118 28.06 20.80 -1.83
CA PHE A 118 28.71 19.49 -1.84
C PHE A 118 29.31 19.20 -3.22
N GLU A 119 30.52 18.67 -3.24
CA GLU A 119 31.19 18.21 -4.47
C GLU A 119 30.34 17.08 -5.08
N ARG A 120 29.91 17.23 -6.35
CA ARG A 120 29.13 16.22 -7.08
C ARG A 120 30.05 15.41 -7.97
N ILE A 121 30.05 14.10 -7.79
CA ILE A 121 30.79 13.16 -8.62
C ILE A 121 29.78 12.39 -9.46
N GLU A 122 29.89 12.53 -10.77
CA GLU A 122 28.98 11.87 -11.70
C GLU A 122 29.55 10.51 -12.10
N GLU A 123 28.76 9.46 -11.85
CA GLU A 123 29.08 8.10 -12.27
C GLU A 123 28.05 7.66 -13.31
N VAL A 124 28.49 7.53 -14.56
CA VAL A 124 27.63 7.09 -15.66
C VAL A 124 27.78 5.58 -15.82
N ILE A 125 26.68 4.85 -15.68
CA ILE A 125 26.64 3.40 -15.89
C ILE A 125 26.00 3.14 -17.24
N GLU A 126 26.82 2.80 -18.23
CA GLU A 126 26.32 2.43 -19.56
C GLU A 126 25.69 1.03 -19.54
N PRO A 127 24.57 0.83 -20.26
CA PRO A 127 24.02 -0.50 -20.46
C PRO A 127 24.95 -1.34 -21.34
N GLU A 128 25.00 -2.63 -21.04
CA GLU A 128 25.58 -3.62 -21.93
C GLU A 128 24.76 -3.71 -23.22
N ILE A 129 25.42 -3.53 -24.36
CA ILE A 129 24.77 -3.53 -25.68
C ILE A 129 24.77 -4.97 -26.22
N PRO A 130 23.60 -5.59 -26.43
CA PRO A 130 23.52 -6.93 -27.04
C PRO A 130 24.15 -6.96 -28.43
N GLU A 131 24.67 -8.11 -28.85
CA GLU A 131 25.28 -8.30 -30.17
C GLU A 131 24.33 -7.91 -31.32
N GLU A 132 23.04 -8.18 -31.17
CA GLU A 132 21.98 -7.81 -32.12
C GLU A 132 21.87 -6.29 -32.38
N CYS A 133 22.35 -5.46 -31.46
CA CYS A 133 22.29 -4.00 -31.56
C CYS A 133 23.61 -3.39 -32.02
N GLN A 134 24.65 -4.20 -32.26
CA GLN A 134 25.94 -3.71 -32.71
C GLN A 134 25.81 -3.14 -34.14
N GLY A 135 26.20 -1.87 -34.31
CA GLY A 135 26.12 -1.16 -35.59
C GLY A 135 24.80 -0.44 -35.88
N LEU A 136 23.78 -0.59 -35.03
CA LEU A 136 22.55 0.22 -35.12
C LEU A 136 22.77 1.62 -34.52
N GLU A 137 22.02 2.60 -35.01
CA GLU A 137 22.08 3.99 -34.52
C GLU A 137 21.52 4.08 -33.10
N LYS A 138 22.41 4.34 -32.13
CA LYS A 138 22.11 4.51 -30.70
C LYS A 138 21.54 5.90 -30.43
N VAL A 139 20.30 5.98 -29.93
CA VAL A 139 19.61 7.22 -29.59
C VAL A 139 19.34 7.28 -28.09
N LEU A 140 19.76 8.36 -27.43
CA LEU A 140 19.47 8.62 -26.01
C LEU A 140 18.03 9.13 -25.86
N ILE A 141 17.17 8.38 -25.15
CA ILE A 141 15.77 8.77 -24.88
C ILE A 141 15.65 9.50 -23.54
N GLY A 142 16.45 9.11 -22.55
CA GLY A 142 16.39 9.69 -21.22
C GLY A 142 17.46 9.14 -20.30
N GLU A 143 17.43 9.58 -19.04
CA GLU A 143 18.39 9.16 -18.02
C GLU A 143 17.66 9.00 -16.69
N ASP A 144 17.94 7.91 -15.97
CA ASP A 144 17.61 7.84 -14.55
C ASP A 144 18.78 8.40 -13.75
N ARG A 145 18.50 9.33 -12.84
CA ARG A 145 19.49 9.97 -11.96
C ARG A 145 19.16 9.70 -10.49
N SER A 146 20.15 9.26 -9.73
CA SER A 146 20.05 9.04 -8.29
C SER A 146 21.21 9.70 -7.57
N GLU A 147 20.93 10.41 -6.48
CA GLU A 147 21.93 11.08 -5.65
C GLU A 147 22.10 10.36 -4.30
N ARG A 148 23.34 10.12 -3.87
CA ARG A 148 23.68 9.56 -2.54
C ARG A 148 24.79 10.36 -1.89
N LEU A 149 24.80 10.40 -0.56
CA LEU A 149 25.85 11.07 0.21
C LEU A 149 27.01 10.11 0.50
N ASP A 150 28.22 10.52 0.16
CA ASP A 150 29.47 9.79 0.40
C ASP A 150 30.45 10.63 1.21
N VAL A 151 31.39 9.94 1.87
CA VAL A 151 32.43 10.55 2.68
C VAL A 151 33.80 10.12 2.20
N ILE A 152 34.64 11.13 1.94
CA ILE A 152 36.09 10.97 1.88
C ILE A 152 36.63 11.86 2.99
N PRO A 153 37.11 11.30 4.12
CA PRO A 153 37.63 12.13 5.21
C PRO A 153 38.64 13.16 4.68
N PRO A 154 38.50 14.47 4.95
CA PRO A 154 37.58 15.15 5.88
C PRO A 154 36.32 15.78 5.24
N LYS A 155 35.94 15.42 4.01
CA LYS A 155 34.87 16.04 3.21
C LYS A 155 33.69 15.10 2.92
N PHE A 156 32.52 15.72 2.76
CA PHE A 156 31.33 15.07 2.20
C PHE A 156 31.22 15.39 0.71
N ARG A 157 30.78 14.41 -0.06
CA ARG A 157 30.52 14.52 -1.49
C ARG A 157 29.23 13.81 -1.85
N VAL A 158 28.61 14.19 -2.95
CA VAL A 158 27.40 13.55 -3.48
C VAL A 158 27.79 12.74 -4.69
N ILE A 159 27.51 11.43 -4.66
CA ILE A 159 27.64 10.57 -5.83
C ILE A 159 26.32 10.65 -6.60
N VAL A 160 26.40 11.10 -7.85
CA VAL A 160 25.28 11.20 -8.78
C VAL A 160 25.42 10.07 -9.79
N THR A 161 24.70 8.98 -9.56
CA THR A 161 24.67 7.85 -10.50
C THR A 161 23.67 8.16 -11.60
N ARG A 162 24.14 8.16 -12.85
CA ARG A 162 23.33 8.33 -14.06
C ARG A 162 23.27 7.03 -14.84
N ARG A 163 22.07 6.61 -15.21
CA ARG A 163 21.82 5.41 -16.02
C ARG A 163 21.07 5.82 -17.29
N PRO A 164 21.78 6.06 -18.39
CA PRO A 164 21.19 6.39 -19.67
C PRO A 164 20.24 5.31 -20.18
N LYS A 165 19.14 5.74 -20.80
CA LYS A 165 18.16 4.92 -21.51
C LYS A 165 18.35 5.14 -23.01
N TYR A 166 18.72 4.08 -23.72
CA TYR A 166 18.92 4.13 -25.17
C TYR A 166 17.81 3.37 -25.89
N ALA A 167 17.42 3.86 -27.05
CA ALA A 167 16.78 3.03 -28.08
C ALA A 167 17.71 2.92 -29.29
N PHE A 168 17.48 1.88 -30.08
CA PHE A 168 18.20 1.63 -31.32
C PHE A 168 17.21 1.72 -32.48
N ARG A 169 17.58 2.42 -33.55
CA ARG A 169 16.74 2.45 -34.75
C ARG A 169 16.68 1.06 -35.39
N GLY A 170 15.47 0.60 -35.71
CA GLY A 170 15.26 -0.72 -36.32
C GLY A 170 15.06 -1.87 -35.33
N ARG A 171 14.99 -1.59 -34.03
CA ARG A 171 14.63 -2.57 -32.99
C ARG A 171 13.63 -1.97 -32.01
N ASP A 172 12.63 -2.75 -31.63
CA ASP A 172 11.72 -2.38 -30.56
C ASP A 172 12.34 -2.70 -29.21
N GLY A 173 12.53 -1.67 -28.37
CA GLY A 173 13.03 -1.84 -27.01
C GLY A 173 13.83 -0.64 -26.49
N VAL A 174 13.90 -0.54 -25.16
CA VAL A 174 14.74 0.43 -24.45
C VAL A 174 15.80 -0.35 -23.67
N LEU A 175 17.06 0.02 -23.86
CA LEU A 175 18.21 -0.54 -23.15
C LEU A 175 18.66 0.43 -22.05
N GLN A 176 18.74 -0.09 -20.83
CA GLN A 176 19.16 0.65 -19.64
C GLN A 176 19.95 -0.27 -18.72
N ALA A 177 20.99 0.26 -18.09
CA ALA A 177 21.74 -0.48 -17.08
C ALA A 177 20.86 -0.79 -15.86
N LEU A 178 21.05 -1.98 -15.28
CA LEU A 178 20.40 -2.35 -14.02
C LEU A 178 20.79 -1.37 -12.90
N ALA A 179 19.90 -1.21 -11.92
CA ALA A 179 20.20 -0.36 -10.77
C ALA A 179 21.32 -1.02 -9.96
N PRO A 180 22.35 -0.28 -9.52
CA PRO A 180 23.34 -0.81 -8.60
C PRO A 180 22.69 -1.38 -7.35
N GLY A 181 23.12 -2.58 -6.94
CA GLY A 181 22.73 -3.16 -5.67
C GLY A 181 23.38 -2.39 -4.53
N HIS A 182 22.61 -2.07 -3.48
CA HIS A 182 23.07 -1.35 -2.31
C HIS A 182 22.64 -2.07 -1.04
N ILE A 183 23.40 -1.91 0.05
CA ILE A 183 23.11 -2.55 1.35
C ILE A 183 21.75 -2.09 1.89
N ILE A 184 21.44 -0.79 1.76
CA ILE A 184 20.13 -0.22 2.09
C ILE A 184 19.49 0.27 0.79
N GLU A 185 18.38 -0.36 0.41
CA GLU A 185 17.58 0.03 -0.74
C GLU A 185 17.03 1.45 -0.56
N ALA A 186 17.18 2.29 -1.60
CA ALA A 186 16.78 3.70 -1.61
C ALA A 186 17.36 4.58 -0.47
N GLY A 187 18.41 4.10 0.22
CA GLY A 187 19.10 4.82 1.28
C GLY A 187 19.87 6.05 0.77
N ILE A 188 19.83 7.12 1.56
CA ILE A 188 20.60 8.35 1.31
C ILE A 188 22.11 8.16 1.53
N PRO A 189 22.57 7.51 2.62
CA PRO A 189 23.99 7.31 2.86
C PRO A 189 24.56 6.23 1.95
N SER A 190 25.77 6.44 1.43
CA SER A 190 26.57 5.39 0.80
C SER A 190 27.05 4.37 1.83
N GLU A 191 27.61 3.27 1.35
CA GLU A 191 28.16 2.18 2.17
C GLU A 191 29.32 2.66 3.07
N ARG A 192 29.98 3.79 2.75
CA ARG A 192 31.04 4.38 3.59
C ARG A 192 30.54 5.11 4.84
N LEU A 193 29.23 5.33 4.93
CA LEU A 193 28.57 6.04 6.02
C LEU A 193 27.81 5.12 6.97
N LEU A 194 27.82 3.81 6.72
CA LEU A 194 27.23 2.77 7.57
C LEU A 194 28.28 2.26 8.57
#